data_AF-A0A9D4B5Q3-F1
#
_entry.id   AF-A0A9D4B5Q3-F1
#
_cell.length_a   1.000
_cell.length_b   1.000
_cell.length_c   1.000
_cell.angle_alpha   90.00
_cell.angle_beta   90.00
_cell.angle_gamma   90.00
#
_symmetry.space_group_name_H-M   'P 1'
#
loop_
_entity.id
_entity.type
_entity.pdbx_description
1 polymer ?
#
loop_
_entity_poly.entity_id
_entity_poly.type
_entity_poly.pdbx_seq_one_letter_code
_entity_poly.pdbx_strand_id
1 'polypeptide(L)'
;MLLTLEQEAKRQSLPMPSPERLEKVEKSMGRINLVIKEREVALRLLQTGHENPRPGEWRNDFLGCTYWYNSKEWPIPWYLNKKYNRRKFYLHSIFPCICTDQFWEGTLGKGVIQKKARRCVWEPANQRQRLAAWVEQRA
;
A
#
# COMPACT_ATOMS: atom_id res chain seq x y z
N MET A 1 14.85 -18.68 17.13
CA MET A 1 14.67 -19.17 18.52
C MET A 1 13.25 -18.93 19.03
N LEU A 2 12.70 -17.71 19.03
CA LEU A 2 11.30 -17.51 19.49
C LEU A 2 10.28 -18.15 18.53
N LEU A 3 10.45 -17.97 17.22
CA LEU A 3 9.59 -18.63 16.20
C LEU A 3 9.67 -20.16 16.24
N THR A 4 10.83 -20.72 16.59
CA THR A 4 10.99 -22.18 16.75
C THR A 4 10.26 -22.68 18.00
N LEU A 5 10.28 -21.91 19.10
CA LEU A 5 9.51 -22.22 20.31
C LEU A 5 8.01 -22.13 20.04
N GLU A 6 7.55 -21.09 19.34
CA GLU A 6 6.16 -20.96 18.92
C GLU A 6 5.71 -22.17 18.07
N GLN A 7 6.56 -22.60 17.13
CA GLN A 7 6.29 -23.77 16.30
C GLN A 7 6.22 -25.07 17.12
N GLU A 8 7.12 -25.26 18.08
CA GLU A 8 7.08 -26.44 18.97
C GLU A 8 5.88 -26.42 19.92
N ALA A 9 5.50 -25.25 20.45
CA ALA A 9 4.29 -25.10 21.27
C ALA A 9 3.03 -25.45 20.48
N LYS A 10 2.91 -24.98 19.22
CA LYS A 10 1.84 -25.37 18.30
C LYS A 10 1.84 -26.87 18.02
N ARG A 11 3.02 -27.47 17.76
CA ARG A 11 3.16 -28.92 17.54
C ARG A 11 2.68 -29.74 18.73
N GLN A 12 3.00 -29.28 19.95
CA GLN A 12 2.60 -29.93 21.20
C GLN A 12 1.17 -29.57 21.63
N SER A 13 0.47 -28.71 20.88
CA SER A 13 -0.85 -28.14 21.26
C SER A 13 -0.84 -27.44 22.63
N LEU A 14 0.30 -26.88 23.03
CA LEU A 14 0.48 -26.14 24.26
C LEU A 14 0.49 -24.63 23.98
N PRO A 15 -0.01 -23.80 24.92
CA PRO A 15 0.14 -22.36 24.80
C PRO A 15 1.61 -21.96 24.92
N MET A 16 2.00 -20.96 24.13
CA MET A 16 3.34 -20.39 24.22
C MET A 16 3.53 -19.70 25.58
N PRO A 17 4.65 -19.90 26.28
CA PRO A 17 4.85 -19.41 27.65
C PRO A 17 4.92 -17.88 27.77
N SER A 18 5.35 -17.17 26.73
CA SER A 18 5.49 -15.69 26.76
C SER A 18 5.43 -15.08 25.35
N PRO A 19 4.23 -14.97 24.75
CA PRO A 19 4.07 -14.42 23.39
C PRO A 19 4.47 -12.93 23.30
N GLU A 20 4.32 -12.16 24.37
CA GLU A 20 4.72 -10.74 24.41
C GLU A 20 6.17 -10.49 24.02
N ARG A 21 7.06 -11.48 24.27
CA ARG A 21 8.48 -11.35 23.91
C ARG A 21 8.66 -11.26 22.39
N LEU A 22 7.86 -12.01 21.64
CA LEU A 22 7.88 -11.99 20.18
C LEU A 22 7.46 -10.61 19.67
N GLU A 23 6.36 -10.06 20.18
CA GLU A 23 5.88 -8.71 19.83
C GLU A 23 6.92 -7.62 20.15
N LYS A 24 7.56 -7.70 21.32
CA LYS A 24 8.60 -6.73 21.74
C LYS A 24 9.81 -6.78 20.81
N VAL A 25 10.25 -7.99 20.42
CA VAL A 25 11.36 -8.18 19.49
C VAL A 25 10.99 -7.68 18.10
N GLU A 26 9.82 -8.03 17.58
CA GLU A 26 9.34 -7.55 16.27
C GLU A 26 9.27 -6.02 16.23
N LYS A 27 8.71 -5.39 17.28
CA LYS A 27 8.65 -3.93 17.40
C LYS A 27 10.04 -3.31 17.46
N SER A 28 10.98 -3.92 18.19
CA SER A 28 12.37 -3.46 18.26
C SER A 28 13.06 -3.55 16.90
N MET A 29 12.94 -4.69 16.21
CA MET A 29 13.51 -4.87 14.87
C MET A 29 12.91 -3.91 13.85
N GLY A 30 11.60 -3.63 13.93
CA GLY A 30 10.94 -2.62 13.11
C GLY A 30 11.52 -1.21 13.33
N ARG A 31 11.78 -0.83 14.59
CA ARG A 31 12.40 0.46 14.94
C ARG A 31 13.83 0.56 14.44
N ILE A 32 14.63 -0.50 14.58
CA ILE A 32 16.01 -0.53 14.06
C ILE A 32 16.01 -0.32 12.54
N ASN A 33 15.14 -1.03 11.82
CA ASN A 33 15.00 -0.87 10.36
C ASN A 33 14.54 0.53 9.96
N LEU A 34 13.69 1.18 10.77
CA LEU A 34 13.25 2.55 10.54
C LEU A 34 14.43 3.53 10.65
N VAL A 35 15.21 3.47 11.73
CA VAL A 35 16.38 4.36 11.92
C VAL A 35 17.41 4.18 10.80
N ILE A 36 17.63 2.94 10.35
CA ILE A 36 18.53 2.65 9.23
C ILE A 36 18.02 3.33 7.95
N LYS A 37 16.73 3.19 7.65
CA LYS A 37 16.12 3.82 6.46
C LYS A 37 16.20 5.35 6.50
N GLU A 38 15.94 5.96 7.65
CA GLU A 38 16.05 7.42 7.81
C GLU A 38 17.46 7.93 7.48
N ARG A 39 18.48 7.25 8.02
CA ARG A 39 19.89 7.57 7.74
C ARG A 39 20.23 7.40 6.26
N GLU A 40 19.78 6.31 5.65
CA GLU A 40 20.03 6.03 4.23
C GLU A 40 19.37 7.07 3.32
N VAL A 41 18.12 7.46 3.62
CA VAL A 41 17.40 8.50 2.87
C VAL A 41 18.09 9.85 3.01
N ALA A 42 18.48 10.25 4.22
CA ALA A 42 19.20 11.50 4.44
C ALA A 42 20.51 11.54 3.65
N LEU A 43 21.29 10.45 3.68
CA LEU A 43 22.53 10.34 2.92
C LEU A 43 22.29 10.45 1.41
N ARG A 44 21.29 9.73 0.88
CA ARG A 44 20.96 9.73 -0.55
C ARG A 44 20.50 11.09 -1.05
N LEU A 45 19.68 11.79 -0.26
CA LEU A 45 19.23 13.14 -0.59
C LEU A 45 20.39 14.12 -0.67
N LEU A 46 21.36 14.03 0.24
CA LEU A 46 22.54 14.91 0.21
C LEU A 46 23.48 14.60 -0.96
N GLN A 47 23.64 13.32 -1.32
CA GLN A 47 24.57 12.91 -2.37
C GLN A 47 24.00 13.04 -3.78
N THR A 48 22.77 12.60 -4.00
CA THR A 48 22.15 12.52 -5.34
C THR A 48 20.90 13.38 -5.48
N GLY A 49 20.26 13.77 -4.36
CA GLY A 49 18.99 14.51 -4.38
C GLY A 49 17.77 13.64 -4.73
N HIS A 50 17.92 12.31 -4.78
CA HIS A 50 16.82 11.40 -5.09
C HIS A 50 16.12 10.89 -3.83
N GLU A 51 14.79 10.97 -3.83
CA GLU A 51 13.96 10.50 -2.72
C GLU A 51 13.93 8.96 -2.63
N ASN A 52 13.72 8.29 -3.76
CA ASN A 52 13.55 6.85 -3.81
C ASN A 52 14.87 6.11 -4.06
N PRO A 53 15.12 4.96 -3.38
CA PRO A 53 16.31 4.15 -3.64
C PRO A 53 16.27 3.52 -5.02
N ARG A 54 15.07 3.09 -5.42
CA ARG A 54 14.84 2.39 -6.67
C ARG A 54 14.27 3.37 -7.68
N PRO A 55 14.84 3.47 -8.89
CA PRO A 55 14.28 4.30 -9.94
C PRO A 55 12.90 3.77 -10.33
N GLY A 56 11.98 4.70 -10.56
CA GLY A 56 10.64 4.39 -11.03
C GLY A 56 10.06 5.56 -11.81
N GLU A 57 9.04 5.26 -12.58
CA GLU A 57 8.41 6.22 -13.49
C GLU A 57 6.89 6.05 -13.42
N TRP A 58 6.16 7.15 -13.55
CA TRP A 58 4.72 7.09 -13.78
C TRP A 58 4.45 6.59 -15.18
N ARG A 59 3.67 5.51 -15.30
CA ARG A 59 3.27 4.92 -16.57
C ARG A 59 1.80 4.57 -16.57
N ASN A 60 1.24 4.46 -17.77
CA ASN A 60 -0.12 4.02 -17.96
C ASN A 60 -0.13 2.53 -18.34
N ASP A 61 -1.04 1.78 -17.73
CA ASP A 61 -1.34 0.43 -18.17
C ASP A 61 -2.06 0.44 -19.53
N PHE A 62 -2.18 -0.73 -20.15
CA PHE A 62 -2.97 -0.91 -21.37
C PHE A 62 -4.46 -0.53 -21.18
N LEU A 63 -4.95 -0.54 -19.93
CA LEU A 63 -6.29 -0.10 -19.52
C LEU A 63 -6.39 1.41 -19.26
N GLY A 64 -5.29 2.16 -19.37
CA GLY A 64 -5.25 3.60 -19.12
C GLY A 64 -5.04 4.01 -17.66
N CYS A 65 -4.85 3.05 -16.74
CA CYS A 65 -4.60 3.33 -15.33
C CYS A 65 -3.18 3.84 -15.11
N THR A 66 -3.01 5.00 -14.48
CA THR A 66 -1.68 5.51 -14.11
C THR A 66 -1.18 4.79 -12.86
N TYR A 67 0.01 4.21 -12.93
CA TYR A 67 0.67 3.54 -11.81
C TYR A 67 2.17 3.84 -11.78
N TRP A 68 2.76 3.65 -10.61
CA TRP A 68 4.20 3.78 -10.42
C TRP A 68 4.92 2.50 -10.87
N TYR A 69 5.66 2.59 -11.98
CA TYR A 69 6.45 1.49 -12.50
C TYR A 69 7.83 1.44 -11.83
N ASN A 70 8.09 0.38 -11.08
CA ASN A 70 9.39 0.13 -10.47
C ASN A 70 10.34 -0.57 -11.47
N SER A 71 11.40 0.14 -11.89
CA SER A 71 12.38 -0.35 -12.85
C SER A 71 13.16 -1.55 -12.32
N LYS A 72 13.37 -2.57 -13.17
CA LYS A 72 14.13 -3.78 -12.82
C LYS A 72 15.52 -3.70 -13.43
N GLU A 73 16.49 -4.27 -12.73
CA GLU A 73 17.83 -4.47 -13.27
C GLU A 73 17.80 -5.56 -14.35
N TRP A 74 18.41 -5.28 -15.49
CA TRP A 74 18.54 -6.20 -16.62
C TRP A 74 19.98 -6.17 -17.13
N PRO A 75 20.56 -7.32 -17.53
CA PRO A 75 21.90 -7.35 -18.11
C PRO A 75 21.94 -6.81 -19.54
N ILE A 76 20.79 -6.70 -20.21
CA ILE A 76 20.64 -6.30 -21.61
C ILE A 76 19.76 -5.05 -21.67
N PRO A 77 20.06 -4.08 -22.57
CA PRO A 77 19.19 -2.94 -22.81
C PRO A 77 17.75 -3.30 -23.16
N TRP A 78 16.82 -2.40 -22.86
CA TRP A 78 15.38 -2.64 -22.97
C TRP A 78 14.91 -3.00 -24.39
N TYR A 79 15.50 -2.40 -25.43
CA TYR A 79 15.09 -2.59 -26.82
C TYR A 79 15.39 -3.99 -27.36
N LEU A 80 16.39 -4.68 -26.81
CA LEU A 80 16.71 -6.09 -27.14
C LEU A 80 15.90 -7.09 -26.30
N ASN A 81 15.35 -6.65 -25.17
CA ASN A 81 14.70 -7.53 -24.22
C ASN A 81 13.28 -7.91 -24.69
N LYS A 82 13.15 -9.12 -25.25
CA LYS A 82 11.87 -9.70 -25.69
C LYS A 82 10.81 -9.75 -24.56
N LYS A 83 11.21 -9.89 -23.29
CA LYS A 83 10.27 -9.91 -22.17
C LYS A 83 9.76 -8.50 -21.82
N TYR A 84 10.62 -7.49 -21.95
CA TYR A 84 10.22 -6.10 -21.77
C TYR A 84 9.32 -5.63 -22.91
N ASN A 85 9.71 -5.86 -24.17
CA ASN A 85 8.97 -5.43 -25.35
C ASN A 85 7.59 -6.08 -25.50
N ARG A 86 7.34 -7.24 -24.87
CA ARG A 86 6.00 -7.85 -24.82
C ARG A 86 5.01 -7.09 -23.95
N ARG A 87 5.49 -6.24 -23.03
CA ARG A 87 4.62 -5.42 -22.18
C ARG A 87 4.18 -4.17 -22.94
N LYS A 88 2.89 -3.89 -22.95
CA LYS A 88 2.33 -2.69 -23.55
C LYS A 88 2.14 -1.62 -22.47
N PHE A 89 2.79 -0.47 -22.66
CA PHE A 89 2.72 0.69 -21.76
C PHE A 89 1.88 1.84 -22.34
N TYR A 90 1.15 1.57 -23.43
CA TYR A 90 0.35 2.55 -24.13
C TYR A 90 -1.10 2.12 -24.13
N LEU A 91 -1.98 3.12 -24.08
CA LEU A 91 -3.41 2.93 -24.27
C LEU A 91 -3.64 2.43 -25.70
N HIS A 92 -4.49 1.43 -25.85
CA HIS A 92 -4.85 0.94 -27.18
C HIS A 92 -5.92 1.83 -27.79
N SER A 93 -5.61 2.50 -28.92
CA SER A 93 -6.49 3.45 -29.61
C SER A 93 -7.81 2.83 -30.13
N ILE A 94 -7.90 1.49 -30.19
CA ILE A 94 -9.09 0.76 -30.69
C ILE A 94 -10.25 0.76 -29.66
N PHE A 95 -10.00 1.20 -28.42
CA PHE A 95 -11.09 1.65 -27.55
C PHE A 95 -11.20 3.18 -27.67
N PRO A 96 -11.89 3.71 -28.70
CA PRO A 96 -12.15 5.13 -28.77
C PRO A 96 -13.04 5.48 -27.60
N CYS A 97 -12.50 6.20 -26.62
CA CYS A 97 -13.13 7.28 -25.85
C CYS A 97 -14.53 7.09 -25.22
N ILE A 98 -15.13 5.90 -25.25
CA ILE A 98 -16.50 5.65 -24.76
C ILE A 98 -16.45 4.69 -23.56
N CYS A 99 -15.51 3.74 -23.51
CA CYS A 99 -15.54 2.69 -22.49
C CYS A 99 -14.48 2.78 -21.37
N THR A 100 -13.41 3.58 -21.47
CA THR A 100 -12.51 3.77 -20.31
C THR A 100 -13.00 4.87 -19.38
N ASP A 101 -13.54 5.97 -19.91
CA ASP A 101 -14.18 7.00 -19.07
C ASP A 101 -15.45 6.45 -18.43
N GLN A 102 -16.33 5.75 -19.16
CA GLN A 102 -17.53 5.13 -18.54
C GLN A 102 -17.23 3.95 -17.61
N PHE A 103 -16.19 3.15 -17.87
CA PHE A 103 -15.80 2.06 -16.96
C PHE A 103 -15.07 2.59 -15.71
N TRP A 104 -14.21 3.60 -15.82
CA TRP A 104 -13.56 4.23 -14.67
C TRP A 104 -14.50 5.15 -13.87
N GLU A 105 -15.36 5.94 -14.52
CA GLU A 105 -16.46 6.66 -13.85
C GLU A 105 -17.45 5.69 -13.19
N GLY A 106 -17.69 4.53 -13.81
CA GLY A 106 -18.54 3.47 -13.26
C GLY A 106 -17.95 2.74 -12.05
N THR A 107 -16.66 2.39 -12.10
CA THR A 107 -16.01 1.55 -11.07
C THR A 107 -15.34 2.35 -9.95
N LEU A 108 -14.64 3.46 -10.27
CA LEU A 108 -14.10 4.37 -9.27
C LEU A 108 -15.04 5.54 -8.97
N GLY A 109 -15.62 6.18 -9.98
CA GLY A 109 -16.47 7.36 -9.78
C GLY A 109 -17.69 7.06 -8.89
N LYS A 110 -18.56 6.14 -9.31
CA LYS A 110 -19.77 5.81 -8.53
C LYS A 110 -19.44 5.14 -7.19
N GLY A 111 -18.47 4.21 -7.17
CA GLY A 111 -18.09 3.46 -5.98
C GLY A 111 -17.39 4.29 -4.91
N VAL A 112 -16.41 5.12 -5.28
CA VAL A 112 -15.67 5.99 -4.34
C VAL A 112 -16.53 7.16 -3.93
N ILE A 113 -17.28 7.79 -4.84
CA ILE A 113 -18.15 8.93 -4.50
C ILE A 113 -19.33 8.47 -3.62
N GLN A 114 -20.01 7.35 -3.92
CA GLN A 114 -21.06 6.83 -3.03
C GLN A 114 -20.49 6.37 -1.68
N LYS A 115 -19.33 5.71 -1.64
CA LYS A 115 -18.71 5.30 -0.36
C LYS A 115 -18.25 6.51 0.45
N LYS A 116 -17.71 7.54 -0.20
CA LYS A 116 -17.30 8.79 0.44
C LYS A 116 -18.52 9.56 0.95
N ALA A 117 -19.58 9.67 0.16
CA ALA A 117 -20.84 10.28 0.57
C ALA A 117 -21.48 9.52 1.75
N ARG A 118 -21.56 8.17 1.70
CA ARG A 118 -22.05 7.35 2.83
C ARG A 118 -21.21 7.55 4.09
N ARG A 119 -19.87 7.62 3.96
CA ARG A 119 -18.98 7.87 5.09
C ARG A 119 -19.20 9.28 5.68
N CYS A 120 -19.29 10.30 4.84
CA CYS A 120 -19.57 11.69 5.24
C CYS A 120 -20.93 11.86 5.92
N VAL A 121 -21.91 10.98 5.66
CA VAL A 121 -23.21 10.99 6.35
C VAL A 121 -23.17 10.16 7.64
N TRP A 122 -22.48 9.02 7.64
CA TRP A 122 -22.47 8.09 8.77
C TRP A 122 -21.60 8.57 9.94
N GLU A 123 -20.44 9.19 9.68
CA GLU A 123 -19.53 9.70 10.72
C GLU A 123 -20.17 10.79 11.61
N PRO A 124 -20.83 11.83 11.06
CA PRO A 124 -21.52 12.83 11.85
C PRO A 124 -22.75 12.28 12.58
N ALA A 125 -23.48 11.32 11.99
CA ALA A 125 -24.63 10.70 12.64
C ALA A 125 -24.20 9.88 13.87
N ASN A 126 -23.10 9.13 13.77
CA ASN A 126 -22.54 8.39 14.90
C ASN A 126 -21.97 9.35 15.97
N GLN A 127 -21.31 10.44 15.57
CA GLN A 127 -20.87 11.48 16.52
C GLN A 127 -22.04 12.13 17.26
N ARG A 128 -23.16 12.43 16.58
CA ARG A 128 -24.39 12.96 17.20
C ARG A 128 -25.03 11.98 18.18
N GLN A 129 -25.08 10.69 17.84
CA GLN A 129 -25.58 9.64 18.74
C GLN A 129 -24.70 9.48 20.00
N ARG A 130 -23.37 9.53 19.84
CA ARG A 130 -22.43 9.48 20.97
C ARG A 130 -22.52 10.71 21.86
N LEU A 131 -22.73 11.90 21.29
CA LEU A 131 -22.96 13.13 22.05
C LEU A 131 -24.31 13.09 22.79
N ALA A 132 -25.38 12.61 22.15
CA ALA A 132 -26.69 12.46 22.78
C ALA A 132 -26.64 11.46 23.97
N ALA A 133 -26.01 10.29 23.78
CA ALA A 133 -25.83 9.31 24.84
C ALA A 133 -24.97 9.84 26.01
N TRP A 134 -24.00 10.72 25.72
CA TRP A 134 -23.18 11.35 26.76
C TRP A 134 -23.95 12.43 27.54
N VAL A 135 -24.87 13.15 26.88
CA VAL A 135 -25.76 14.12 27.54
C VAL A 135 -26.78 13.41 28.44
N GLU A 136 -27.36 12.30 28.00
CA GLU A 136 -28.30 11.49 28.80
C GLU A 136 -27.65 10.87 30.05
N GLN A 137 -26.37 10.52 30.00
CA GLN A 137 -25.63 10.01 31.17
C GLN A 137 -25.24 11.10 32.17
N ARG A 138 -25.43 12.39 31.83
CA ARG A 138 -25.12 13.55 32.67
C ARG A 138 -26.34 14.28 33.22
N ALA A 139 -27.55 13.90 32.81
CA ALA A 139 -28.83 14.39 33.32
C ALA A 139 -29.37 13.43 34.39
#